data_AF-A0AAV0ATI5-F1
#
_entry.id   AF-A0AAV0ATI5-F1
#
_cell.length_a   1.000
_cell.length_b   1.000
_cell.length_c   1.000
_cell.angle_alpha   90.00
_cell.angle_beta   90.00
_cell.angle_gamma   90.00
#
_symmetry.space_group_name_H-M   'P 1'
#
loop_
_entity.id
_entity.type
_entity.pdbx_description
1 polymer ?
#
loop_
_entity_poly.entity_id
_entity_poly.type
_entity_poly.pdbx_seq_one_letter_code
_entity_poly.pdbx_strand_id
1 'polypeptide(L)'
;MALPLRIDGLPNIRQVPLNLDSNLNSNNQSIFGSGMPTVDGLRKGLEMMGSIGKQPRMVYWTSMREEPVLYVSGRPHVLRLFDQPLENVVTTGVSAAAVEGMESALKLDVLNELRSHDGRLLLHDEVEENGKFIVTVVWCRSWHS
;
A
#
# COMPACT_ATOMS: atom_id res chain seq x y z
N MET A 1 -18.91 -14.61 7.12
CA MET A 1 -19.36 -13.32 7.67
C MET A 1 -18.73 -12.22 6.83
N ALA A 2 -19.51 -11.33 6.22
CA ALA A 2 -18.99 -10.23 5.42
C ALA A 2 -18.43 -9.12 6.35
N LEU A 3 -17.34 -8.48 5.94
CA LEU A 3 -16.72 -7.40 6.70
C LEU A 3 -17.63 -6.16 6.65
N PRO A 4 -17.84 -5.47 7.79
CA PRO A 4 -18.79 -4.34 7.86
C PRO A 4 -18.37 -3.13 7.01
N LEU A 5 -17.10 -3.04 6.62
CA LEU A 5 -16.57 -1.99 5.76
C LEU A 5 -15.77 -2.61 4.62
N ARG A 6 -16.14 -2.27 3.38
CA ARG A 6 -15.46 -2.76 2.17
C ARG A 6 -15.27 -1.61 1.20
N ILE A 7 -14.01 -1.31 0.89
CA ILE A 7 -13.62 -0.36 -0.14
C ILE A 7 -12.76 -1.11 -1.14
N ASP A 8 -13.13 -1.00 -2.41
CA ASP A 8 -12.39 -1.59 -3.50
C ASP A 8 -10.97 -0.99 -3.59
N GLY A 9 -9.94 -1.84 -3.60
CA GLY A 9 -8.53 -1.45 -3.53
C GLY A 9 -8.01 -1.10 -2.14
N LEU A 10 -8.80 -1.22 -1.07
CA LEU A 10 -8.39 -0.95 0.31
C LEU A 10 -8.71 -2.17 1.20
N PRO A 11 -7.80 -3.16 1.22
CA PRO A 11 -8.11 -4.48 1.76
C PRO A 11 -8.22 -4.46 3.30
N ASN A 12 -9.08 -5.34 3.83
CA ASN A 12 -9.22 -5.60 5.27
C ASN A 12 -9.43 -4.35 6.14
N ILE A 13 -10.09 -3.31 5.60
CA ILE A 13 -10.29 -2.07 6.35
C ILE A 13 -11.14 -2.30 7.62
N ARG A 14 -10.71 -1.69 8.72
CA ARG A 14 -11.36 -1.67 10.03
C ARG A 14 -11.39 -0.25 10.56
N GLN A 15 -12.44 0.07 11.30
CA GLN A 15 -12.60 1.35 11.99
C GLN A 15 -12.78 1.07 13.48
N VAL A 16 -12.08 1.83 14.31
CA VAL A 16 -12.26 1.85 15.76
C VAL A 16 -12.59 3.29 16.16
N PRO A 17 -13.81 3.58 16.64
CA PRO A 17 -14.17 4.91 17.13
C PRO A 17 -13.40 5.22 18.42
N LEU A 18 -12.94 6.46 18.55
CA LEU A 18 -12.31 6.94 19.77
C LEU A 18 -13.36 7.62 20.66
N ASN A 19 -13.68 7.01 21.79
CA ASN A 19 -14.46 7.65 22.85
C ASN A 19 -13.48 8.29 23.83
N LEU A 20 -13.16 9.56 23.61
CA LEU A 20 -12.45 10.37 24.60
C LEU A 20 -13.50 10.95 25.55
N ASP A 21 -13.49 10.50 26.81
CA ASP A 21 -14.48 10.91 27.81
C ASP A 21 -14.42 12.41 28.15
N SER A 22 -15.59 13.04 28.08
CA SER A 22 -16.06 14.24 28.78
C SER A 22 -15.46 15.62 28.41
N ASN A 23 -16.34 16.52 27.95
CA ASN A 23 -16.23 18.00 27.90
C ASN A 23 -15.45 18.70 26.77
N LEU A 24 -14.98 18.00 25.74
CA LEU A 24 -14.58 18.64 24.49
C LEU A 24 -15.55 18.19 23.41
N ASN A 25 -16.13 19.14 22.65
CA ASN A 25 -16.96 18.89 21.47
C ASN A 25 -16.50 17.61 20.78
N SER A 26 -17.32 16.56 20.88
CA SER A 26 -17.00 15.18 20.51
C SER A 26 -16.83 15.07 19.01
N ASN A 27 -15.66 15.53 18.54
CA ASN A 27 -15.22 15.31 17.19
C ASN A 27 -15.16 13.80 17.01
N ASN A 28 -15.96 13.29 16.08
CA ASN A 28 -16.09 11.91 15.67
C ASN A 28 -14.76 11.37 15.14
N GLN A 29 -13.77 11.22 16.01
CA GLN A 29 -12.43 10.74 15.73
C GLN A 29 -12.47 9.21 15.66
N SER A 30 -11.73 8.65 14.71
CA SER A 30 -11.67 7.21 14.52
C SER A 30 -10.28 6.84 14.03
N ILE A 31 -9.80 5.68 14.48
CA ILE A 31 -8.60 5.05 13.96
C ILE A 31 -9.03 4.05 12.90
N PHE A 32 -8.35 4.07 11.76
CA PHE A 32 -8.57 3.11 10.69
C PHE A 32 -7.33 2.24 10.54
N GLY A 33 -7.54 0.94 10.36
CA GLY A 33 -6.49 -0.02 9.99
C GLY A 33 -6.86 -0.67 8.67
N SER A 34 -5.88 -0.86 7.79
CA SER A 34 -6.09 -1.53 6.50
C SER A 34 -4.81 -2.25 6.08
N GLY A 35 -4.93 -3.25 5.21
CA GLY A 35 -3.79 -3.76 4.46
C GLY A 35 -3.32 -2.74 3.42
N MET A 36 -2.35 -3.14 2.61
CA MET A 36 -1.74 -2.25 1.62
C MET A 36 -2.75 -1.82 0.55
N PRO A 37 -3.09 -0.53 0.43
CA PRO A 37 -4.06 -0.08 -0.55
C PRO A 37 -3.44 0.10 -1.93
N THR A 38 -4.27 0.00 -2.96
CA THR A 38 -3.98 0.63 -4.26
C THR A 38 -4.13 2.16 -4.15
N VAL A 39 -3.55 2.91 -5.09
CA VAL A 39 -3.67 4.38 -5.12
C VAL A 39 -5.15 4.81 -5.14
N ASP A 40 -5.97 4.13 -5.95
CA ASP A 40 -7.40 4.43 -6.03
C ASP A 40 -8.16 4.00 -4.78
N GLY A 41 -7.80 2.87 -4.18
CA GLY A 41 -8.38 2.42 -2.92
C GLY A 41 -8.10 3.39 -1.78
N LEU A 42 -6.86 3.91 -1.69
CA LEU A 42 -6.48 4.93 -0.72
C LEU A 42 -7.29 6.22 -0.95
N ARG A 43 -7.44 6.68 -2.20
CA ARG A 43 -8.24 7.88 -2.51
C ARG A 43 -9.70 7.72 -2.07
N LYS A 44 -10.33 6.58 -2.38
CA LYS A 44 -11.70 6.26 -1.94
C LYS A 44 -11.80 6.19 -0.40
N GLY A 45 -10.79 5.62 0.26
CA GLY A 45 -10.70 5.57 1.72
C GLY A 45 -10.63 6.95 2.35
N LEU A 46 -9.77 7.82 1.82
CA LEU A 46 -9.63 9.20 2.28
C LEU A 46 -10.92 10.02 2.06
N GLU A 47 -11.62 9.81 0.96
CA GLU A 47 -12.93 10.41 0.71
C GLU A 47 -13.97 9.98 1.76
N MET A 48 -14.06 8.67 2.03
CA MET A 48 -14.94 8.11 3.07
C MET A 48 -14.62 8.68 4.46
N MET A 49 -13.34 8.92 4.78
CA MET A 49 -12.93 9.53 6.05
C MET A 49 -13.28 11.02 6.14
N GLY A 50 -13.76 11.64 5.05
CA GLY A 50 -14.16 13.04 4.99
C GLY A 50 -13.01 14.00 4.77
N SER A 51 -11.89 13.54 4.18
CA SER A 51 -10.76 14.42 3.82
C SER A 51 -11.03 15.29 2.59
N ILE A 52 -12.10 14.99 1.84
CA ILE A 52 -12.51 15.71 0.63
C ILE A 52 -13.88 16.35 0.89
N GLY A 53 -14.03 17.65 0.61
CA GLY A 53 -15.32 18.35 0.75
C GLY A 53 -15.19 19.80 1.24
N LYS A 54 -16.33 20.40 1.64
CA LYS A 54 -16.41 21.82 2.08
C LYS A 54 -15.72 22.09 3.43
N GLN A 55 -15.62 21.07 4.29
CA GLN A 55 -14.93 21.11 5.58
C GLN A 55 -14.10 19.83 5.71
N PRO A 56 -12.92 19.78 5.06
CA PRO A 56 -12.12 18.56 5.02
C PRO A 56 -11.55 18.24 6.40
N ARG A 57 -11.65 16.97 6.81
CA ARG A 57 -10.97 16.47 8.00
C ARG A 57 -9.52 16.20 7.69
N MET A 58 -8.64 16.55 8.63
CA MET A 58 -7.26 16.11 8.58
C MET A 58 -7.19 14.60 8.81
N VAL A 59 -6.53 13.88 7.90
CA VAL A 59 -6.29 12.44 8.01
C VAL A 59 -4.79 12.20 7.97
N TYR A 60 -4.27 11.54 8.99
CA TYR A 60 -2.87 11.12 9.05
C TYR A 60 -2.78 9.68 8.57
N TRP A 61 -1.93 9.44 7.56
CA TRP A 61 -1.61 8.11 7.07
C TRP A 61 -0.18 7.76 7.49
N THR A 62 -0.06 6.74 8.35
CA THR A 62 1.23 6.26 8.84
C THR A 62 1.42 4.83 8.41
N SER A 63 2.47 4.55 7.63
CA SER A 63 2.87 3.18 7.31
C SER A 63 3.67 2.61 8.48
N MET A 64 3.34 1.38 8.90
CA MET A 64 4.07 0.63 9.93
C MET A 64 4.97 -0.47 9.32
N ARG A 65 5.26 -0.39 8.03
CA ARG A 65 6.05 -1.42 7.34
C ARG A 65 7.54 -1.19 7.53
N GLU A 66 8.24 -2.28 7.81
CA GLU A 66 9.72 -2.31 7.88
C GLU A 66 10.35 -2.72 6.53
N GLU A 67 9.53 -3.11 5.56
CA GLU A 67 9.95 -3.48 4.21
C GLU A 67 9.66 -2.36 3.20
N PRO A 68 10.51 -2.19 2.16
CA PRO A 68 10.32 -1.17 1.14
C PRO A 68 9.10 -1.49 0.25
N VAL A 69 8.35 -0.45 -0.10
CA VAL A 69 7.14 -0.57 -0.93
C VAL A 69 7.26 0.32 -2.16
N LEU A 70 6.93 -0.22 -3.33
CA LEU A 70 6.86 0.54 -4.56
C LEU A 70 5.48 0.42 -5.20
N TYR A 71 4.94 1.55 -5.65
CA TYR A 71 3.70 1.57 -6.43
C TYR A 71 4.01 1.52 -7.92
N VAL A 72 3.53 0.49 -8.61
CA VAL A 72 3.63 0.35 -10.07
C VAL A 72 2.22 0.29 -10.64
N SER A 73 1.90 1.19 -11.57
CA SER A 73 0.55 1.30 -12.16
C SER A 73 -0.57 1.38 -11.10
N GLY A 74 -0.31 2.10 -10.00
CA GLY A 74 -1.27 2.30 -8.91
C GLY A 74 -1.43 1.10 -7.97
N ARG A 75 -0.72 -0.01 -8.21
CA ARG A 75 -0.72 -1.20 -7.36
C ARG A 75 0.54 -1.26 -6.49
N PRO A 76 0.42 -1.64 -5.22
CA PRO A 76 1.56 -1.76 -4.33
C PRO A 76 2.31 -3.08 -4.59
N HIS A 77 3.64 -3.00 -4.64
CA HIS A 77 4.56 -4.13 -4.75
C HIS A 77 5.61 -4.04 -3.64
N VAL A 78 6.07 -5.21 -3.19
CA VAL A 78 7.17 -5.34 -2.24
C VAL A 78 8.36 -5.98 -2.91
N LEU A 79 9.56 -5.64 -2.43
CA LEU A 79 10.76 -6.34 -2.81
C LEU A 79 10.82 -7.68 -2.08
N ARG A 80 11.04 -8.76 -2.83
CA ARG A 80 11.37 -10.08 -2.29
C ARG A 80 12.62 -10.61 -2.98
N LEU A 81 13.46 -11.33 -2.24
CA LEU A 81 14.64 -11.97 -2.82
C LEU A 81 14.21 -13.16 -3.69
N PHE A 82 14.90 -13.36 -4.81
CA PHE A 82 14.57 -14.42 -5.77
C PHE A 82 14.71 -15.83 -5.18
N ASP A 83 15.69 -16.03 -4.30
CA ASP A 83 15.95 -17.28 -3.58
C ASP A 83 15.01 -17.49 -2.39
N GLN A 84 14.34 -16.44 -1.90
CA GLN A 84 13.40 -16.47 -0.78
C GLN A 84 12.14 -15.64 -1.06
N PRO A 85 11.31 -16.01 -2.07
CA PRO A 85 10.18 -15.21 -2.53
C PRO A 85 8.98 -15.19 -1.57
N LEU A 86 9.07 -15.91 -0.45
CA LEU A 86 8.05 -15.92 0.61
C LEU A 86 8.56 -15.32 1.92
N GLU A 87 9.85 -15.01 2.00
CA GLU A 87 10.41 -14.32 3.15
C GLU A 87 10.44 -12.82 2.84
N ASN A 88 9.86 -12.05 3.75
CA ASN A 88 10.04 -10.61 3.70
C ASN A 88 11.53 -10.34 3.90
N VAL A 89 12.09 -9.39 3.15
CA VAL A 89 13.44 -8.86 3.42
C VAL A 89 13.36 -8.00 4.68
N VAL A 90 13.14 -8.65 5.82
CA VAL A 90 13.08 -8.00 7.12
C VAL A 90 14.51 -7.82 7.58
N THR A 91 15.03 -6.63 7.35
CA THR A 91 16.22 -6.22 8.08
C THR A 91 15.73 -5.72 9.44
N THR A 92 15.71 -6.62 10.42
CA THR A 92 15.22 -6.29 11.78
C THR A 92 16.00 -5.10 12.34
N GLY A 93 15.29 -4.09 12.86
CA GLY A 93 15.90 -2.90 13.46
C GLY A 93 16.37 -1.83 12.46
N VAL A 94 15.90 -1.85 11.22
CA VAL A 94 16.20 -0.80 10.24
C VAL A 94 15.44 0.48 10.57
N SER A 95 16.18 1.59 10.63
CA SER A 95 15.59 2.92 10.80
C SER A 95 14.71 3.30 9.61
N ALA A 96 13.65 4.08 9.82
CA ALA A 96 12.80 4.60 8.75
C ALA A 96 13.61 5.20 7.58
N ALA A 97 14.66 5.98 7.88
CA ALA A 97 15.55 6.58 6.88
C ALA A 97 16.25 5.56 5.96
N ALA A 98 16.56 4.37 6.48
CA ALA A 98 17.18 3.32 5.69
C ALA A 98 16.15 2.59 4.81
N VAL A 99 14.90 2.39 5.28
CA VAL A 99 13.81 1.90 4.42
C VAL A 99 13.53 2.90 3.29
N GLU A 100 13.43 4.19 3.60
CA GLU A 100 13.23 5.26 2.61
C GLU A 100 14.39 5.34 1.59
N GLY A 101 15.62 5.08 2.05
CA GLY A 101 16.79 4.96 1.18
C GLY A 101 16.70 3.77 0.23
N MET A 102 16.27 2.60 0.73
CA MET A 102 16.02 1.41 -0.10
C MET A 102 14.91 1.65 -1.12
N GLU A 103 13.81 2.32 -0.74
CA GLU A 103 12.72 2.68 -1.66
C GLU A 103 13.20 3.63 -2.77
N SER A 104 14.05 4.60 -2.42
CA SER A 104 14.63 5.54 -3.38
C SER A 104 15.56 4.84 -4.38
N ALA A 105 16.40 3.92 -3.89
CA ALA A 105 17.27 3.10 -4.74
C ALA A 105 16.44 2.17 -5.65
N LEU A 106 15.46 1.45 -5.08
CA LEU A 106 14.58 0.55 -5.81
C LEU A 106 13.82 1.26 -6.93
N LYS A 107 13.33 2.47 -6.67
CA LYS A 107 12.69 3.31 -7.70
C LYS A 107 13.66 3.61 -8.86
N LEU A 108 14.91 3.93 -8.56
CA LEU A 108 15.91 4.22 -9.58
C LEU A 108 16.21 2.96 -10.41
N ASP A 109 16.35 1.80 -9.77
CA ASP A 109 16.60 0.52 -10.43
C ASP A 109 15.46 0.16 -11.38
N VAL A 110 14.20 0.29 -10.94
CA VAL A 110 13.01 0.06 -11.78
C VAL A 110 12.97 1.02 -12.98
N LEU A 111 13.31 2.30 -12.78
CA LEU A 111 13.36 3.26 -13.90
C LEU A 111 14.47 2.92 -14.90
N ASN A 112 15.62 2.43 -14.44
CA ASN A 112 16.70 1.98 -15.31
C ASN A 112 16.34 0.70 -16.07
N GLU A 113 15.65 -0.24 -15.41
CA GLU A 113 15.15 -1.46 -16.04
C GLU A 113 14.15 -1.13 -17.15
N LEU A 114 13.20 -0.22 -16.88
CA LEU A 114 12.23 0.26 -17.88
C LEU A 114 12.92 0.87 -19.10
N ARG A 115 14.00 1.65 -18.92
CA ARG A 115 14.78 2.21 -20.04
C ARG A 115 15.49 1.13 -20.85
N SER A 116 15.97 0.09 -20.19
CA SER A 116 16.76 -0.99 -20.80
C SER A 116 15.88 -2.03 -21.52
N HIS A 117 14.64 -2.21 -21.06
CA HIS A 117 13.72 -3.26 -21.53
C HIS A 117 12.52 -2.72 -22.32
N ASP A 118 12.71 -1.64 -23.09
CA ASP A 118 11.67 -1.09 -23.97
C ASP A 118 10.37 -0.75 -23.22
N GLY A 119 10.54 -0.13 -22.05
CA GLY A 119 9.44 0.24 -21.16
C GLY A 119 8.75 -0.95 -20.52
N ARG A 120 9.35 -2.14 -20.44
CA ARG A 120 8.74 -3.30 -19.76
C ARG A 120 9.41 -3.56 -18.42
N LEU A 121 8.59 -3.84 -17.41
CA LEU A 121 9.02 -4.25 -16.07
C LEU A 121 8.44 -5.63 -15.79
N LEU A 122 9.29 -6.55 -15.34
CA LEU A 122 8.83 -7.87 -14.90
C LEU A 122 8.38 -7.79 -13.45
N LEU A 123 7.09 -8.03 -13.21
CA LEU A 123 6.51 -8.06 -11.87
C LEU A 123 6.06 -9.48 -11.54
N HIS A 124 6.06 -9.80 -10.25
CA HIS A 124 5.42 -10.99 -9.73
C HIS A 124 4.13 -10.57 -9.03
N ASP A 125 3.01 -11.17 -9.40
CA ASP A 125 1.69 -10.93 -8.81
C ASP A 125 1.14 -12.24 -8.21
N GLU A 126 0.34 -12.14 -7.16
CA GLU A 126 -0.25 -13.31 -6.49
C GLU A 126 -1.69 -13.47 -6.99
N VAL A 127 -1.97 -14.54 -7.74
CA VAL A 127 -3.32 -14.89 -8.23
C VAL A 127 -3.89 -15.99 -7.36
N GLU A 128 -5.12 -15.79 -6.87
CA GLU A 128 -5.85 -16.82 -6.13
C GLU A 128 -6.43 -17.86 -7.11
N GLU A 129 -5.90 -19.07 -7.09
CA GLU A 129 -6.47 -20.24 -7.75
C GLU A 129 -6.89 -21.27 -6.69
N ASN A 130 -8.19 -21.56 -6.62
CA ASN A 130 -8.76 -22.61 -5.75
C ASN A 130 -8.36 -22.49 -4.26
N GLY A 131 -8.27 -21.27 -3.73
CA GLY A 131 -7.88 -21.00 -2.35
C GLY A 131 -6.38 -21.12 -2.07
N LYS A 132 -5.54 -21.24 -3.11
CA LYS A 132 -4.09 -21.12 -3.05
C LYS A 132 -3.64 -19.90 -3.84
N PHE A 133 -2.66 -19.16 -3.32
CA PHE A 133 -2.03 -18.06 -4.05
C PHE A 133 -0.87 -18.61 -4.88
N ILE A 134 -0.94 -18.42 -6.20
CA ILE A 134 0.15 -18.72 -7.13
C ILE A 134 0.84 -17.42 -7.53
N VAL A 135 2.17 -17.42 -7.49
CA VAL A 135 2.96 -16.28 -7.97
C VAL A 135 3.05 -16.38 -9.49
N THR A 136 2.49 -15.40 -10.19
CA THR A 136 2.50 -15.28 -11.65
C THR A 136 3.39 -14.13 -12.08
N VAL A 137 4.07 -14.29 -13.22
CA VAL A 137 4.87 -13.22 -13.81
C VAL A 137 4.02 -12.36 -14.73
N VAL A 138 4.04 -11.06 -14.54
CA VAL A 138 3.29 -10.08 -15.31
C VAL A 138 4.24 -9.04 -15.88
N TRP A 139 4.24 -8.88 -17.20
CA TRP A 139 4.94 -7.79 -17.86
C TRP A 139 4.10 -6.52 -17.78
N CYS A 140 4.52 -5.56 -16.97
CA CYS A 140 3.91 -4.24 -16.93
C CYS A 140 4.61 -3.32 -17.94
N ARG A 141 3.85 -2.68 -18.83
CA ARG A 141 4.37 -1.65 -19.73
C ARG A 141 4.30 -0.28 -19.05
N SER A 142 5.41 0.44 -19.12
CA SER A 142 5.51 1.88 -18.89
C SER A 142 4.51 2.60 -19.79
N TRP A 143 3.64 3.39 -19.17
CA TRP A 143 2.77 4.32 -19.89
C TRP A 143 3.65 5.35 -20.58
N HIS A 144 3.82 5.20 -21.90
CA HIS A 144 4.18 6.35 -22.73
C HIS A 144 2.95 7.26 -22.72
N SER A 145 3.16 8.47 -22.20
CA SER A 145 2.24 9.59 -22.44
C SER A 145 2.31 9.96 -23.91
#